data_AF-A0A975A1C3-F1
#
_entry.id   AF-A0A975A1C3-F1
#
_cell.length_a   1.000
_cell.length_b   1.000
_cell.length_c   1.000
_cell.angle_alpha   90.00
_cell.angle_beta   90.00
_cell.angle_gamma   90.00
#
_symmetry.space_group_name_H-M   'P 1'
#
loop_
_entity.id
_entity.type
_entity.pdbx_description
1 polymer ?
#
loop_
_entity_poly.entity_id
_entity_poly.type
_entity_poly.pdbx_seq_one_letter_code
_entity_poly.pdbx_strand_id
1 'polypeptide(L)'
;MKIRRPFLGIALAAISLLILVYMYEHYGWFYDYPQFIWAFPPVWYVIGPAFYLFIKRHIGRRLERIDWFHLFPFVVFYIYLFPFYLRPAQERIHTFINFWEPEVYTIDPHHYLYQLHFLFYAMLSLRILRSGQKELKEFSSDSNIINYEYIGKVIQLMLIFCFVGLIYYLLVDLKVIVPGWNYSPIIYITLSMLIHLTTYYSWSEKPIEGTDTIEKYISSGLTDARMSEIVDQVVLHIAKESVYKNADLRLKDVSNELRIPSHHISQSINHKLNQSFFDLVNTHRVEALKANIGKEEYKHLTLVAVAEEFGFKSSSSFFRIFKKIAGLTPKEYLKSINE
;
A
#
# COMPACT_ATOMS: atom_id res chain seq x y z
N MET A 1 -9.80 11.72 -8.50
CA MET A 1 -9.43 11.05 -7.23
C MET A 1 -9.23 9.57 -7.51
N LYS A 2 -8.02 9.14 -7.89
CA LYS A 2 -7.72 7.70 -8.08
C LYS A 2 -7.87 7.03 -6.71
N ILE A 3 -8.78 6.07 -6.58
CA ILE A 3 -8.94 5.29 -5.35
C ILE A 3 -7.64 4.51 -5.17
N ARG A 4 -6.70 5.04 -4.38
CA ARG A 4 -5.38 4.45 -4.14
C ARG A 4 -5.46 3.13 -3.34
N ARG A 5 -6.66 2.70 -2.92
CA ARG A 5 -6.90 1.59 -1.97
C ARG A 5 -8.25 0.88 -2.24
N PRO A 6 -8.44 0.20 -3.38
CA PRO A 6 -9.73 -0.39 -3.75
C PRO A 6 -10.21 -1.46 -2.75
N PHE A 7 -9.30 -2.31 -2.27
CA PHE A 7 -9.65 -3.38 -1.31
C PHE A 7 -10.05 -2.86 0.07
N LEU A 8 -9.44 -1.77 0.54
CA LEU A 8 -9.89 -1.12 1.76
C LEU A 8 -11.31 -0.56 1.56
N GLY A 9 -11.57 0.07 0.41
CA GLY A 9 -12.92 0.52 0.06
C GLY A 9 -13.95 -0.62 0.03
N ILE A 10 -13.58 -1.79 -0.50
CA ILE A 10 -14.43 -2.99 -0.51
C ILE A 10 -14.71 -3.46 0.93
N ALA A 11 -13.69 -3.53 1.79
CA ALA A 11 -13.88 -3.91 3.19
C ALA A 11 -14.81 -2.95 3.92
N LEU A 12 -14.62 -1.63 3.72
CA LEU A 12 -15.47 -0.60 4.32
C LEU A 12 -16.92 -0.68 3.82
N ALA A 13 -17.12 -0.83 2.51
CA ALA A 13 -18.45 -0.98 1.93
C ALA A 13 -19.18 -2.23 2.43
N ALA A 14 -18.45 -3.35 2.55
CA ALA A 14 -18.97 -4.60 3.12
C ALA A 14 -19.42 -4.40 4.58
N ILE A 15 -18.61 -3.72 5.39
CA ILE A 15 -18.97 -3.41 6.78
C ILE A 15 -20.19 -2.48 6.86
N SER A 16 -20.20 -1.40 6.07
CA SER A 16 -21.35 -0.47 6.02
C SER A 16 -22.64 -1.19 5.62
N LEU A 17 -22.55 -2.14 4.69
CA LEU A 17 -23.68 -2.96 4.28
C LEU A 17 -24.18 -3.85 5.41
N LEU A 18 -23.28 -4.48 6.19
CA LEU A 18 -23.69 -5.28 7.35
C LEU A 18 -24.39 -4.42 8.43
N ILE A 19 -23.95 -3.17 8.65
CA ILE A 19 -24.64 -2.24 9.56
C ILE A 19 -26.06 -1.97 9.06
N LEU A 20 -26.23 -1.74 7.76
CA LEU A 20 -27.55 -1.53 7.16
C LEU A 20 -28.45 -2.77 7.31
N VAL A 21 -27.88 -3.97 7.16
CA VAL A 21 -28.59 -5.25 7.36
C VAL A 21 -29.10 -5.37 8.78
N TYR A 22 -28.27 -5.01 9.76
CA TYR A 22 -28.74 -4.98 11.13
C TYR A 22 -29.90 -4.02 11.35
N MET A 23 -29.85 -2.81 10.77
CA MET A 23 -30.98 -1.89 10.87
C MET A 23 -32.23 -2.50 10.21
N TYR A 24 -32.08 -3.12 9.03
CA TYR A 24 -33.16 -3.78 8.33
C TYR A 24 -33.82 -4.88 9.15
N GLU A 25 -33.03 -5.72 9.82
CA GLU A 25 -33.55 -6.75 10.72
C GLU A 25 -34.19 -6.08 11.94
N HIS A 26 -33.45 -5.25 12.69
CA HIS A 26 -33.87 -4.63 13.95
C HIS A 26 -35.18 -3.84 13.87
N TYR A 27 -35.38 -3.08 12.80
CA TYR A 27 -36.59 -2.26 12.62
C TYR A 27 -37.75 -2.99 11.96
N GLY A 28 -37.62 -4.27 11.64
CA GLY A 28 -38.70 -5.04 11.04
C GLY A 28 -38.92 -4.77 9.55
N TRP A 29 -37.98 -4.13 8.84
CA TRP A 29 -38.14 -3.80 7.41
C TRP A 29 -38.27 -5.04 6.52
N PHE A 30 -37.98 -6.23 7.03
CA PHE A 30 -38.22 -7.48 6.33
C PHE A 30 -39.70 -7.83 6.10
N TYR A 31 -40.63 -7.21 6.84
CA TYR A 31 -42.06 -7.35 6.53
C TYR A 31 -42.41 -6.69 5.19
N ASP A 32 -41.86 -5.51 4.92
CA ASP A 32 -42.12 -4.74 3.69
C ASP A 32 -41.21 -5.19 2.53
N TYR A 33 -39.98 -5.61 2.83
CA TYR A 33 -38.97 -5.99 1.84
C TYR A 33 -38.39 -7.39 2.09
N PRO A 34 -39.21 -8.46 2.02
CA PRO A 34 -38.78 -9.82 2.34
C PRO A 34 -37.74 -10.41 1.37
N GLN A 35 -37.52 -9.79 0.21
CA GLN A 35 -36.47 -10.16 -0.74
C GLN A 35 -35.06 -10.01 -0.18
N PHE A 36 -34.86 -9.20 0.86
CA PHE A 36 -33.55 -8.96 1.47
C PHE A 36 -33.25 -9.83 2.69
N ILE A 37 -34.19 -10.67 3.14
CA ILE A 37 -33.97 -11.63 4.23
C ILE A 37 -32.76 -12.51 3.87
N TRP A 38 -31.78 -12.56 4.77
CA TRP A 38 -30.51 -13.29 4.60
C TRP A 38 -29.75 -12.99 3.29
N ALA A 39 -29.98 -11.84 2.66
CA ALA A 39 -29.33 -11.50 1.39
C ALA A 39 -27.86 -11.11 1.55
N PHE A 40 -27.43 -10.84 2.78
CA PHE A 40 -26.15 -10.23 3.08
C PHE A 40 -25.24 -10.96 4.09
N PRO A 41 -25.63 -12.04 4.80
CA PRO A 41 -24.67 -12.91 5.50
C PRO A 41 -23.44 -13.33 4.67
N PRO A 42 -23.54 -13.60 3.34
CA PRO A 42 -22.34 -13.84 2.52
C PRO A 42 -21.26 -12.75 2.61
N VAL A 43 -21.64 -11.49 2.87
CA VAL A 43 -20.73 -10.34 2.96
C VAL A 43 -19.66 -10.52 4.05
N TRP A 44 -19.95 -11.31 5.09
CA TRP A 44 -18.95 -11.70 6.10
C TRP A 44 -17.71 -12.38 5.48
N TYR A 45 -17.88 -13.10 4.38
CA TYR A 45 -16.78 -13.75 3.66
C TYR A 45 -15.97 -12.81 2.77
N VAL A 46 -16.37 -11.54 2.61
CA VAL A 46 -15.61 -10.56 1.80
C VAL A 46 -14.61 -9.78 2.64
N ILE A 47 -14.96 -9.48 3.90
CA ILE A 47 -14.20 -8.54 4.74
C ILE A 47 -12.78 -9.03 5.01
N GLY A 48 -12.62 -10.30 5.43
CA GLY A 48 -11.31 -10.91 5.67
C GLY A 48 -10.38 -10.88 4.44
N PRO A 49 -10.80 -11.42 3.28
CA PRO A 49 -10.07 -11.31 2.02
C PRO A 49 -9.73 -9.88 1.63
N ALA A 50 -10.67 -8.95 1.77
CA ALA A 50 -10.47 -7.56 1.40
C ALA A 50 -9.34 -6.92 2.24
N PHE A 51 -9.30 -7.16 3.55
CA PHE A 51 -8.18 -6.72 4.38
C PHE A 51 -6.86 -7.39 4.00
N TYR A 52 -6.87 -8.70 3.75
CA TYR A 52 -5.66 -9.42 3.32
C TYR A 52 -5.09 -8.88 2.00
N LEU A 53 -5.94 -8.70 0.98
CA LEU A 53 -5.54 -8.18 -0.33
C LEU A 53 -5.12 -6.71 -0.26
N PHE A 54 -5.77 -5.93 0.60
CA PHE A 54 -5.33 -4.57 0.93
C PHE A 54 -3.89 -4.60 1.46
N ILE A 55 -3.59 -5.43 2.45
CA ILE A 55 -2.25 -5.53 3.05
C ILE A 55 -1.24 -6.03 2.04
N LYS A 56 -1.58 -7.09 1.26
CA LYS A 56 -0.74 -7.63 0.18
C LYS A 56 -0.32 -6.54 -0.79
N ARG A 57 -1.26 -5.71 -1.25
CA ARG A 57 -0.98 -4.59 -2.14
C ARG A 57 -0.17 -3.50 -1.46
N HIS A 58 -0.49 -3.19 -0.20
CA HIS A 58 0.16 -2.12 0.56
C HIS A 58 1.65 -2.39 0.82
N ILE A 59 2.05 -3.66 1.00
CA ILE A 59 3.46 -4.06 1.10
C ILE A 59 4.16 -4.22 -0.26
N GLY A 60 3.52 -3.80 -1.36
CA GLY A 60 4.09 -3.82 -2.71
C GLY A 60 3.95 -5.16 -3.46
N ARG A 61 3.29 -6.17 -2.91
CA ARG A 61 3.10 -7.45 -3.62
C ARG A 61 2.00 -7.32 -4.69
N ARG A 62 2.25 -7.96 -5.83
CA ARG A 62 1.30 -7.98 -6.95
C ARG A 62 0.12 -8.91 -6.63
N LEU A 63 -1.02 -8.62 -7.25
CA LEU A 63 -2.16 -9.54 -7.26
C LEU A 63 -1.95 -10.60 -8.32
N GLU A 64 -2.36 -11.81 -8.01
CA GLU A 64 -2.26 -12.99 -8.85
C GLU A 64 -3.66 -13.52 -9.16
N ARG A 65 -3.78 -14.33 -10.23
CA ARG A 65 -5.08 -14.93 -10.57
C ARG A 65 -5.64 -15.81 -9.45
N ILE A 66 -4.76 -16.42 -8.64
CA ILE A 66 -5.15 -17.24 -7.50
C ILE A 66 -5.86 -16.43 -6.41
N ASP A 67 -5.64 -15.11 -6.32
CA ASP A 67 -6.26 -14.27 -5.30
C ASP A 67 -7.80 -14.20 -5.46
N TRP A 68 -8.33 -14.48 -6.65
CA TRP A 68 -9.78 -14.55 -6.86
C TRP A 68 -10.45 -15.73 -6.15
N PHE A 69 -9.70 -16.78 -5.80
CA PHE A 69 -10.23 -17.90 -5.00
C PHE A 69 -10.61 -17.48 -3.58
N HIS A 70 -10.12 -16.35 -3.09
CA HIS A 70 -10.55 -15.83 -1.78
C HIS A 70 -12.04 -15.44 -1.75
N LEU A 71 -12.67 -15.22 -2.90
CA LEU A 71 -14.13 -14.98 -3.01
C LEU A 71 -14.95 -16.27 -3.14
N PHE A 72 -14.31 -17.44 -3.18
CA PHE A 72 -15.02 -18.72 -3.31
C PHE A 72 -16.03 -18.96 -2.17
N PRO A 73 -15.72 -18.72 -0.88
CA PRO A 73 -16.70 -18.90 0.20
C PRO A 73 -17.95 -18.00 0.03
N PHE A 74 -17.76 -16.77 -0.45
CA PHE A 74 -18.86 -15.84 -0.74
C PHE A 74 -19.81 -16.40 -1.82
N VAL A 75 -19.26 -16.92 -2.92
CA VAL A 75 -20.06 -17.48 -4.01
C VAL A 75 -20.77 -18.77 -3.59
N VAL A 76 -20.07 -19.67 -2.90
CA VAL A 76 -20.64 -20.94 -2.41
C VAL A 76 -21.80 -20.68 -1.46
N PHE A 77 -21.69 -19.69 -0.57
CA PHE A 77 -22.77 -19.37 0.35
C PHE A 77 -24.01 -18.83 -0.37
N TYR A 78 -23.86 -18.02 -1.42
CA TYR A 78 -25.00 -17.59 -2.23
C TYR A 78 -25.67 -18.77 -2.96
N ILE A 79 -24.89 -19.73 -3.45
CA ILE A 79 -25.43 -20.95 -4.06
C ILE A 79 -26.23 -21.74 -3.00
N TYR A 80 -25.71 -21.85 -1.78
CA TYR A 80 -26.40 -22.48 -0.66
C TYR A 80 -27.73 -21.78 -0.32
N LEU A 81 -27.77 -20.45 -0.36
CA LEU A 81 -28.99 -19.67 -0.10
C LEU A 81 -29.98 -19.66 -1.28
N PHE A 82 -29.56 -20.03 -2.49
CA PHE A 82 -30.40 -19.91 -3.69
C PHE A 82 -31.78 -20.60 -3.56
N PRO A 83 -31.90 -21.84 -3.01
CA PRO A 83 -33.20 -22.47 -2.83
C PRO A 83 -34.14 -21.72 -1.87
N PHE A 84 -33.61 -20.98 -0.90
CA PHE A 84 -34.41 -20.16 0.01
C PHE A 84 -35.10 -19.02 -0.74
N TYR A 85 -34.42 -18.39 -1.71
CA TYR A 85 -34.98 -17.30 -2.52
C TYR A 85 -36.04 -17.73 -3.52
N LEU A 86 -36.16 -19.03 -3.81
CA LEU A 86 -37.24 -19.57 -4.63
C LEU A 86 -38.57 -19.70 -3.87
N ARG A 87 -38.55 -19.58 -2.53
CA ARG A 87 -39.75 -19.70 -1.69
C ARG A 87 -40.61 -18.42 -1.73
N PRO A 88 -41.93 -18.53 -1.58
CA PRO A 88 -42.83 -17.38 -1.43
C PRO A 88 -42.39 -16.44 -0.30
N ALA A 89 -42.74 -15.16 -0.41
CA ALA A 89 -42.38 -14.14 0.58
C ALA A 89 -42.85 -14.50 2.00
N GLN A 90 -44.07 -15.01 2.13
CA GLN A 90 -44.67 -15.39 3.41
C GLN A 90 -43.89 -16.51 4.10
N GLU A 91 -43.48 -17.54 3.34
CA GLU A 91 -42.68 -18.64 3.87
C GLU A 91 -41.29 -18.19 4.33
N ARG A 92 -40.66 -17.26 3.59
CA ARG A 92 -39.37 -16.69 3.97
C ARG A 92 -39.46 -15.87 5.26
N ILE A 93 -40.48 -15.04 5.39
CA ILE A 93 -40.74 -14.26 6.62
C ILE A 93 -40.98 -15.22 7.79
N HIS A 94 -41.85 -16.22 7.62
CA HIS A 94 -42.13 -17.19 8.69
C HIS A 94 -40.87 -17.96 9.11
N THR A 95 -40.08 -18.44 8.14
CA THR A 95 -38.81 -19.13 8.41
C THR A 95 -37.83 -18.21 9.18
N PHE A 96 -37.74 -16.94 8.78
CA PHE A 96 -36.86 -15.97 9.42
C PHE A 96 -37.29 -15.64 10.86
N ILE A 97 -38.58 -15.47 11.12
CA ILE A 97 -39.09 -15.20 12.47
C ILE A 97 -38.83 -16.40 13.39
N ASN A 98 -39.19 -17.61 12.93
CA ASN A 98 -38.98 -18.84 13.71
C ASN A 98 -37.50 -19.10 14.01
N PHE A 99 -36.60 -18.70 13.11
CA PHE A 99 -35.17 -18.83 13.33
C PHE A 99 -34.70 -18.06 14.57
N TRP A 100 -35.35 -16.96 14.93
CA TRP A 100 -35.01 -16.14 16.10
C TRP A 100 -35.83 -16.46 17.36
N GLU A 101 -36.72 -17.46 17.33
CA GLU A 101 -37.52 -17.84 18.50
C GLU A 101 -36.62 -18.47 19.59
N PRO A 102 -36.57 -17.91 20.82
CA PRO A 102 -35.63 -18.34 21.86
C PRO A 102 -35.71 -19.82 22.25
N GLU A 103 -36.89 -20.44 22.12
CA GLU A 103 -37.15 -21.85 22.47
C GLU A 103 -36.63 -22.82 21.39
N VAL A 104 -36.46 -22.35 20.16
CA VAL A 104 -36.02 -23.11 18.98
C VAL A 104 -34.61 -22.70 18.55
N TYR A 105 -34.10 -21.56 19.02
CA TYR A 105 -32.82 -21.01 18.63
C TYR A 105 -31.66 -21.92 19.05
N THR A 106 -31.12 -22.64 18.07
CA THR A 106 -29.77 -23.19 18.11
C THR A 106 -28.85 -22.20 17.41
N ILE A 107 -27.67 -21.90 17.98
CA ILE A 107 -26.69 -21.04 17.29
C ILE A 107 -26.45 -21.60 15.90
N ASP A 108 -26.72 -20.79 14.89
CA ASP A 108 -26.43 -21.15 13.52
C ASP A 108 -24.91 -21.40 13.38
N PRO A 109 -24.49 -22.63 12.99
CA PRO A 109 -23.09 -22.99 12.82
C PRO A 109 -22.31 -22.06 11.90
N HIS A 110 -22.99 -21.33 10.99
CA HIS A 110 -22.36 -20.35 10.12
C HIS A 110 -21.69 -19.21 10.89
N HIS A 111 -22.16 -18.87 12.10
CA HIS A 111 -21.50 -17.89 12.96
C HIS A 111 -20.07 -18.30 13.34
N TYR A 112 -19.87 -19.55 13.71
CA TYR A 112 -18.54 -20.11 13.97
C TYR A 112 -17.68 -20.13 12.71
N LEU A 113 -18.29 -20.44 11.55
CA LEU A 113 -17.59 -20.41 10.27
C LEU A 113 -17.13 -18.99 9.90
N TYR A 114 -17.92 -17.95 10.16
CA TYR A 114 -17.51 -16.56 9.98
C TYR A 114 -16.30 -16.22 10.86
N GLN A 115 -16.30 -16.64 12.13
CA GLN A 115 -15.18 -16.39 13.04
C GLN A 115 -13.91 -17.13 12.63
N LEU A 116 -14.03 -18.40 12.24
CA LEU A 116 -12.90 -19.18 11.73
C LEU A 116 -12.33 -18.58 10.44
N HIS A 117 -13.20 -18.14 9.53
CA HIS A 117 -12.80 -17.46 8.30
C HIS A 117 -12.09 -16.14 8.60
N PHE A 118 -12.63 -15.32 9.51
CA PHE A 118 -12.01 -14.05 9.89
C PHE A 118 -10.65 -14.25 10.57
N LEU A 119 -10.55 -15.24 11.46
CA LEU A 119 -9.30 -15.65 12.11
C LEU A 119 -8.27 -16.12 11.07
N PHE A 120 -8.67 -16.95 10.11
CA PHE A 120 -7.80 -17.41 9.03
C PHE A 120 -7.19 -16.22 8.26
N TYR A 121 -8.01 -15.23 7.87
CA TYR A 121 -7.50 -14.05 7.17
C TYR A 121 -6.70 -13.09 8.05
N ALA A 122 -7.00 -12.98 9.35
CA ALA A 122 -6.14 -12.27 10.29
C ALA A 122 -4.74 -12.92 10.37
N MET A 123 -4.68 -14.25 10.42
CA MET A 123 -3.42 -15.00 10.44
C MET A 123 -2.65 -14.91 9.12
N LEU A 124 -3.33 -14.99 7.97
CA LEU A 124 -2.70 -14.75 6.66
C LEU A 124 -2.15 -13.33 6.53
N SER A 125 -2.92 -12.35 6.99
CA SER A 125 -2.53 -10.94 7.01
C SER A 125 -1.32 -10.71 7.90
N LEU A 126 -1.25 -11.36 9.06
CA LEU A 126 -0.09 -11.30 9.94
C LEU A 126 1.15 -11.92 9.31
N ARG A 127 1.01 -13.09 8.66
CA ARG A 127 2.12 -13.76 7.96
C ARG A 127 2.68 -12.88 6.84
N ILE A 128 1.81 -12.29 6.02
CA ILE A 128 2.26 -11.47 4.90
C ILE A 128 2.90 -10.17 5.37
N LEU A 129 2.35 -9.56 6.43
CA LEU A 129 2.90 -8.36 7.04
C LEU A 129 4.32 -8.61 7.57
N ARG A 130 4.52 -9.70 8.33
CA ARG A 130 5.83 -10.08 8.88
C ARG A 130 6.85 -10.38 7.77
N SER A 131 6.41 -11.02 6.68
CA SER A 131 7.27 -11.24 5.52
C SER A 131 7.72 -9.91 4.89
N GLY A 132 6.78 -8.97 4.67
CA GLY A 132 7.11 -7.65 4.13
C GLY A 132 8.04 -6.83 5.04
N GLN A 133 7.84 -6.90 6.36
CA GLN A 133 8.73 -6.25 7.34
C GLN A 133 10.16 -6.79 7.27
N LYS A 134 10.31 -8.12 7.13
CA LYS A 134 11.61 -8.76 7.03
C LYS A 134 12.35 -8.33 5.76
N GLU A 135 11.66 -8.37 4.63
CA GLU A 135 12.19 -7.92 3.33
C GLU A 135 12.63 -6.44 3.42
N LEU A 136 11.79 -5.54 3.94
CA LEU A 136 12.17 -4.11 4.05
C LEU A 136 13.36 -3.85 4.99
N LYS A 137 13.47 -4.59 6.10
CA LYS A 137 14.63 -4.47 7.00
C LYS A 137 15.93 -4.95 6.37
N GLU A 138 15.85 -5.90 5.43
CA GLU A 138 17.01 -6.41 4.69
C GLU A 138 17.43 -5.44 3.57
N PHE A 139 16.50 -4.67 2.99
CA PHE A 139 16.74 -3.80 1.84
C PHE A 139 16.84 -2.29 2.14
N SER A 140 16.42 -1.81 3.32
CA SER A 140 16.43 -0.38 3.64
C SER A 140 16.66 -0.08 5.12
N SER A 141 17.63 0.81 5.41
CA SER A 141 17.91 1.33 6.75
C SER A 141 16.82 2.29 7.25
N ASP A 142 16.00 2.81 6.33
CA ASP A 142 14.94 3.79 6.58
C ASP A 142 13.58 3.09 6.68
N SER A 143 13.24 2.60 7.88
CA SER A 143 12.05 1.79 8.16
C SER A 143 10.71 2.54 8.06
N ASN A 144 10.70 3.79 7.59
CA ASN A 144 9.56 4.70 7.68
C ASN A 144 8.68 4.80 6.42
N ILE A 145 8.97 4.03 5.36
CA ILE A 145 8.23 4.13 4.08
C ILE A 145 6.85 3.46 4.15
N ILE A 146 6.66 2.45 5.01
CA ILE A 146 5.41 1.72 5.19
C ILE A 146 5.00 1.75 6.67
N ASN A 147 3.78 2.23 6.97
CA ASN A 147 3.27 2.29 8.34
C ASN A 147 2.79 0.90 8.81
N TYR A 148 3.76 0.05 9.12
CA TYR A 148 3.56 -1.29 9.63
C TYR A 148 2.83 -1.34 10.98
N GLU A 149 2.95 -0.29 11.80
CA GLU A 149 2.30 -0.19 13.10
C GLU A 149 0.78 -0.11 12.94
N TYR A 150 0.30 0.71 12.01
CA TYR A 150 -1.12 0.82 11.69
C TYR A 150 -1.71 -0.53 11.24
N ILE A 151 -1.06 -1.21 10.29
CA ILE A 151 -1.56 -2.50 9.80
C ILE A 151 -1.56 -3.54 10.93
N GLY A 152 -0.56 -3.49 11.82
CA GLY A 152 -0.54 -4.30 13.03
C GLY A 152 -1.76 -4.07 13.92
N LYS A 153 -2.15 -2.81 14.15
CA LYS A 153 -3.36 -2.44 14.92
C LYS A 153 -4.66 -2.95 14.26
N VAL A 154 -4.77 -2.87 12.93
CA VAL A 154 -5.91 -3.42 12.19
C VAL A 154 -6.02 -4.93 12.41
N ILE A 155 -4.92 -5.67 12.26
CA ILE A 155 -4.89 -7.12 12.50
C ILE A 155 -5.22 -7.43 13.97
N GLN A 156 -4.70 -6.65 14.93
CA GLN A 156 -5.02 -6.82 16.35
C GLN A 156 -6.52 -6.65 16.62
N LEU A 157 -7.16 -5.64 16.04
CA LEU A 157 -8.60 -5.46 16.14
C LEU A 157 -9.37 -6.62 15.51
N MET A 158 -8.90 -7.16 14.37
CA MET A 158 -9.51 -8.34 13.78
C MET A 158 -9.46 -9.55 14.71
N LEU A 159 -8.33 -9.75 15.40
CA LEU A 159 -8.17 -10.84 16.38
C LEU A 159 -9.04 -10.62 17.63
N ILE A 160 -9.13 -9.39 18.13
CA ILE A 160 -10.03 -9.04 19.24
C ILE A 160 -11.48 -9.30 18.85
N PHE A 161 -11.88 -8.90 17.64
CA PHE A 161 -13.21 -9.18 17.09
C PHE A 161 -13.50 -10.69 17.07
N CYS A 162 -12.56 -11.50 16.55
CA CYS A 162 -12.69 -12.96 16.56
C CYS A 162 -12.86 -13.52 17.98
N PHE A 163 -12.02 -13.05 18.91
CA PHE A 163 -12.04 -13.53 20.28
C PHE A 163 -13.34 -13.18 20.99
N VAL A 164 -13.78 -11.93 20.90
CA VAL A 164 -15.05 -11.46 21.49
C VAL A 164 -16.24 -12.21 20.88
N GLY A 165 -16.26 -12.37 19.55
CA GLY A 165 -17.30 -13.13 18.86
C GLY A 165 -17.35 -14.59 19.29
N LEU A 166 -16.20 -15.26 19.37
CA LEU A 166 -16.12 -16.66 19.80
C LEU A 166 -16.59 -16.85 21.25
N ILE A 167 -16.14 -15.99 22.17
CA ILE A 167 -16.56 -16.02 23.57
C ILE A 167 -18.07 -15.78 23.67
N TYR A 168 -18.61 -14.84 22.90
CA TYR A 168 -20.04 -14.60 22.87
C TYR A 168 -20.82 -15.84 22.46
N TYR A 169 -20.50 -16.45 21.32
CA TYR A 169 -21.22 -17.65 20.87
C TYR A 169 -21.06 -18.82 21.86
N LEU A 170 -19.88 -18.97 22.47
CA LEU A 170 -19.68 -19.95 23.53
C LEU A 170 -20.61 -19.69 24.73
N LEU A 171 -20.74 -18.45 25.19
CA LEU A 171 -21.63 -18.10 26.30
C LEU A 171 -23.11 -18.31 25.98
N VAL A 172 -23.50 -18.11 24.71
CA VAL A 172 -24.86 -18.43 24.24
C VAL A 172 -25.08 -19.95 24.23
N ASP A 173 -24.13 -20.75 23.75
CA ASP A 173 -24.23 -22.22 23.74
C ASP A 173 -24.28 -22.80 25.15
N LEU A 174 -23.53 -22.19 26.08
CA LEU A 174 -23.59 -22.51 27.50
C LEU A 174 -24.86 -21.99 28.19
N LYS A 175 -25.77 -21.34 27.46
CA LYS A 175 -27.03 -20.76 27.95
C LYS A 175 -26.83 -19.73 29.07
N VAL A 176 -25.64 -19.13 29.16
CA VAL A 176 -25.33 -18.03 30.09
C VAL A 176 -25.98 -16.74 29.60
N ILE A 177 -26.08 -16.59 28.28
CA ILE A 177 -26.71 -15.45 27.60
C ILE A 177 -27.85 -15.96 26.73
N VAL A 178 -28.99 -15.26 26.77
CA VAL A 178 -30.11 -15.55 25.86
C VAL A 178 -29.76 -15.01 24.47
N PRO A 179 -29.77 -15.86 23.43
CA PRO A 179 -29.60 -15.42 22.06
C PRO A 179 -30.75 -14.46 21.69
N GLY A 180 -30.41 -13.34 21.07
CA GLY A 180 -31.39 -12.35 20.69
C GLY A 180 -30.79 -11.17 19.96
N TRP A 181 -31.67 -10.27 19.53
CA TRP A 181 -31.37 -9.17 18.63
C TRP A 181 -30.45 -8.10 19.26
N ASN A 182 -30.27 -8.17 20.58
CA ASN A 182 -29.56 -7.20 21.40
C ASN A 182 -28.03 -7.37 21.45
N TYR A 183 -27.44 -8.41 20.82
CA TYR A 183 -25.98 -8.64 20.82
C TYR A 183 -25.25 -8.22 19.55
N SER A 184 -26.02 -7.97 18.49
CA SER A 184 -25.56 -7.30 17.28
C SER A 184 -24.75 -6.00 17.56
N PRO A 185 -25.15 -5.10 18.48
CA PRO A 185 -24.50 -3.81 18.65
C PRO A 185 -23.00 -3.89 18.93
N ILE A 186 -22.51 -4.87 19.71
CA ILE A 186 -21.08 -5.00 20.03
C ILE A 186 -20.27 -5.35 18.78
N ILE A 187 -20.81 -6.24 17.94
CA ILE A 187 -20.23 -6.63 16.66
C ILE A 187 -20.15 -5.40 15.75
N TYR A 188 -21.25 -4.66 15.60
CA TYR A 188 -21.28 -3.46 14.74
C TYR A 188 -20.50 -2.27 15.30
N ILE A 189 -20.40 -2.12 16.62
CA ILE A 189 -19.52 -1.13 17.27
C ILE A 189 -18.07 -1.47 16.98
N THR A 190 -17.67 -2.74 17.11
CA THR A 190 -16.28 -3.16 16.82
C THR A 190 -15.94 -2.96 15.35
N LEU A 191 -16.87 -3.30 14.45
CA LEU A 191 -16.74 -3.04 13.01
C LEU A 191 -16.72 -1.53 12.68
N SER A 192 -17.51 -0.71 13.38
CA SER A 192 -17.50 0.75 13.26
C SER A 192 -16.18 1.34 13.76
N MET A 193 -15.63 0.84 14.87
CA MET A 193 -14.29 1.22 15.35
C MET A 193 -13.22 0.87 14.30
N LEU A 194 -13.33 -0.28 13.65
CA LEU A 194 -12.44 -0.69 12.56
C LEU A 194 -12.54 0.28 11.37
N ILE A 195 -13.76 0.70 10.97
CA ILE A 195 -13.97 1.74 9.95
C ILE A 195 -13.29 3.05 10.36
N HIS A 196 -13.53 3.54 11.57
CA HIS A 196 -13.01 4.83 12.01
C HIS A 196 -11.49 4.82 12.11
N LEU A 197 -10.91 3.75 12.65
CA LEU A 197 -9.45 3.59 12.73
C LEU A 197 -8.84 3.56 11.33
N THR A 198 -9.40 2.75 10.44
CA THR A 198 -8.85 2.60 9.08
C THR A 198 -9.00 3.85 8.23
N THR A 199 -10.11 4.57 8.38
CA THR A 199 -10.37 5.85 7.71
C THR A 199 -9.47 6.94 8.25
N TYR A 200 -9.33 7.06 9.57
CA TYR A 200 -8.45 8.03 10.23
C TYR A 200 -7.01 7.86 9.77
N TYR A 201 -6.48 6.63 9.80
CA TYR A 201 -5.11 6.37 9.38
C TYR A 201 -4.92 6.59 7.88
N SER A 202 -5.89 6.17 7.06
CA SER A 202 -5.84 6.42 5.61
C SER A 202 -5.89 7.90 5.27
N TRP A 203 -6.45 8.74 6.13
CA TRP A 203 -6.46 10.20 5.99
C TRP A 203 -5.18 10.84 6.54
N SER A 204 -4.63 10.32 7.64
CA SER A 204 -3.42 10.85 8.30
C SER A 204 -2.12 10.54 7.56
N GLU A 205 -2.10 9.50 6.72
CA GLU A 205 -0.94 9.21 5.88
C GLU A 205 -0.79 10.29 4.82
N LYS A 206 0.30 11.07 4.92
CA LYS A 206 0.71 11.95 3.83
C LYS A 206 0.89 11.09 2.57
N PRO A 207 0.37 11.52 1.40
CA PRO A 207 0.64 10.81 0.17
C PRO A 207 2.16 10.71 0.02
N ILE A 208 2.68 9.48 0.01
CA ILE A 208 4.09 9.22 -0.24
C ILE A 208 4.40 9.80 -1.62
N GLU A 209 5.11 10.92 -1.67
CA GLU A 209 5.70 11.44 -2.90
C GLU A 209 6.57 10.33 -3.50
N GLY A 210 6.20 9.82 -4.68
CA GLY A 210 6.90 8.70 -5.33
C GLY A 210 6.21 7.33 -5.28
N THR A 211 5.00 7.16 -4.74
CA THR A 211 4.31 5.84 -4.83
C THR A 211 3.89 5.44 -6.24
N ASP A 212 3.51 6.39 -7.10
CA ASP A 212 3.26 6.15 -8.53
C ASP A 212 4.53 5.68 -9.25
N THR A 213 5.71 6.04 -8.74
CA THR A 213 6.95 5.50 -9.27
C THR A 213 7.15 4.08 -8.75
N ILE A 214 6.99 3.77 -7.45
CA ILE A 214 7.21 2.43 -6.84
C ILE A 214 6.33 1.32 -7.47
N GLU A 215 5.05 1.60 -7.74
CA GLU A 215 4.18 0.63 -8.43
C GLU A 215 4.65 0.36 -9.87
N LYS A 216 5.19 1.39 -10.54
CA LYS A 216 5.80 1.27 -11.88
C LYS A 216 7.15 0.53 -11.81
N TYR A 217 7.92 0.74 -10.75
CA TYR A 217 9.20 0.07 -10.47
C TYR A 217 9.03 -1.45 -10.33
N ILE A 218 8.04 -1.89 -9.56
CA ILE A 218 7.78 -3.32 -9.38
C ILE A 218 7.27 -3.92 -10.68
N SER A 219 6.52 -3.17 -11.50
CA SER A 219 5.91 -3.63 -12.76
C SER A 219 6.92 -3.95 -13.89
N SER A 220 8.10 -3.34 -13.90
CA SER A 220 9.02 -3.31 -15.05
C SER A 220 9.75 -4.63 -15.31
N GLY A 221 9.76 -5.58 -14.37
CA GLY A 221 10.41 -6.88 -14.55
C GLY A 221 11.94 -6.82 -14.61
N LEU A 222 12.54 -5.69 -14.24
CA LEU A 222 13.99 -5.54 -14.18
C LEU A 222 14.57 -6.33 -13.00
N THR A 223 15.41 -7.33 -13.30
CA THR A 223 16.22 -8.01 -12.30
C THR A 223 17.27 -7.06 -11.70
N ASP A 224 17.69 -7.31 -10.47
CA ASP A 224 18.72 -6.52 -9.79
C ASP A 224 20.04 -6.44 -10.57
N ALA A 225 20.45 -7.53 -11.23
CA ALA A 225 21.62 -7.59 -12.10
C ALA A 225 21.50 -6.65 -13.32
N ARG A 226 20.34 -6.65 -13.98
CA ARG A 226 20.07 -5.74 -15.12
C ARG A 226 20.04 -4.28 -14.69
N MET A 227 19.57 -3.99 -13.48
CA MET A 227 19.61 -2.62 -12.95
C MET A 227 21.06 -2.16 -12.71
N SER A 228 21.93 -3.02 -12.18
CA SER A 228 23.36 -2.69 -12.05
C SER A 228 23.98 -2.40 -13.43
N GLU A 229 23.72 -3.26 -14.41
CA GLU A 229 24.24 -3.08 -15.77
C GLU A 229 23.79 -1.75 -16.41
N ILE A 230 22.52 -1.37 -16.21
CA ILE A 230 22.01 -0.08 -16.70
C ILE A 230 22.72 1.09 -16.00
N VAL A 231 22.93 1.02 -14.69
CA VAL A 231 23.65 2.07 -13.97
C VAL A 231 25.08 2.19 -14.48
N ASP A 232 25.79 1.07 -14.66
CA ASP A 232 27.15 1.07 -15.17
C ASP A 232 27.23 1.71 -16.56
N GLN A 233 26.31 1.36 -17.46
CA GLN A 233 26.23 1.97 -18.79
C GLN A 233 25.99 3.48 -18.73
N VAL A 234 25.08 3.93 -17.86
CA VAL A 234 24.75 5.35 -17.71
C VAL A 234 25.92 6.14 -17.12
N VAL A 235 26.56 5.61 -16.06
CA VAL A 235 27.72 6.25 -15.43
C VAL A 235 28.88 6.35 -16.41
N LEU A 236 29.17 5.28 -17.15
CA LEU A 236 30.22 5.27 -18.17
C LEU A 236 29.93 6.27 -19.29
N HIS A 237 28.70 6.33 -19.77
CA HIS A 237 28.32 7.25 -20.84
C HIS A 237 28.40 8.72 -20.40
N ILE A 238 27.91 9.04 -19.18
CA ILE A 238 28.04 10.38 -18.62
C ILE A 238 29.52 10.79 -18.49
N ALA A 239 30.37 9.89 -17.98
CA ALA A 239 31.78 10.18 -17.71
C ALA A 239 32.64 10.25 -18.99
N LYS A 240 32.54 9.26 -19.88
CA LYS A 240 33.44 9.08 -21.03
C LYS A 240 33.23 10.14 -22.11
N GLU A 241 32.00 10.54 -22.34
CA GLU A 241 31.66 11.49 -23.42
C GLU A 241 31.57 12.93 -22.91
N SER A 242 31.91 13.18 -21.63
CA SER A 242 31.75 14.50 -20.99
C SER A 242 30.34 15.07 -21.17
N VAL A 243 29.33 14.20 -21.31
CA VAL A 243 27.93 14.56 -21.60
C VAL A 243 27.35 15.43 -20.48
N TYR A 244 27.90 15.31 -19.25
CA TYR A 244 27.58 16.20 -18.14
C TYR A 244 27.84 17.69 -18.43
N LYS A 245 28.77 18.04 -19.34
CA LYS A 245 29.04 19.44 -19.73
C LYS A 245 27.89 20.08 -20.50
N ASN A 246 27.02 19.28 -21.13
CA ASN A 246 25.83 19.80 -21.77
C ASN A 246 24.85 20.30 -20.69
N ALA A 247 24.67 21.61 -20.60
CA ALA A 247 23.79 22.23 -19.62
C ALA A 247 22.32 21.82 -19.81
N ASP A 248 21.91 21.52 -21.04
CA ASP A 248 20.55 21.12 -21.41
C ASP A 248 20.27 19.62 -21.33
N LEU A 249 21.24 18.81 -20.88
CA LEU A 249 21.12 17.35 -20.80
C LEU A 249 19.85 16.90 -20.06
N ARG A 250 19.01 16.12 -20.75
CA ARG A 250 17.81 15.49 -20.20
C ARG A 250 17.97 13.98 -20.17
N LEU A 251 17.22 13.35 -19.27
CA LEU A 251 17.12 11.89 -19.19
C LEU A 251 16.70 11.23 -20.52
N LYS A 252 15.88 11.93 -21.32
CA LYS A 252 15.43 11.44 -22.63
C LYS A 252 16.59 11.35 -23.64
N ASP A 253 17.59 12.22 -23.53
CA ASP A 253 18.72 12.25 -24.45
C ASP A 253 19.58 10.99 -24.24
N VAL A 254 19.98 10.74 -22.97
CA VAL A 254 20.67 9.51 -22.56
C VAL A 254 19.87 8.25 -22.88
N SER A 255 18.54 8.31 -22.75
CA SER A 255 17.63 7.22 -23.10
C SER A 255 17.69 6.86 -24.59
N ASN A 256 17.74 7.87 -25.46
CA ASN A 256 17.83 7.66 -26.90
C ASN A 256 19.22 7.14 -27.30
N GLU A 257 20.27 7.69 -26.71
CA GLU A 257 21.67 7.34 -27.01
C GLU A 257 22.01 5.92 -26.57
N LEU A 258 21.60 5.53 -25.36
CA LEU A 258 21.80 4.17 -24.85
C LEU A 258 20.75 3.16 -25.32
N ARG A 259 19.69 3.62 -26.02
CA ARG A 259 18.52 2.82 -26.41
C ARG A 259 17.87 2.07 -25.23
N ILE A 260 17.91 2.67 -24.04
CA ILE A 260 17.26 2.14 -22.84
C ILE A 260 16.07 3.05 -22.51
N PRO A 261 14.87 2.52 -22.23
CA PRO A 261 13.72 3.35 -21.86
C PRO A 261 14.01 4.24 -20.65
N SER A 262 13.62 5.52 -20.72
CA SER A 262 13.95 6.51 -19.67
C SER A 262 13.48 6.09 -18.27
N HIS A 263 12.36 5.38 -18.20
CA HIS A 263 11.84 4.86 -16.94
C HIS A 263 12.70 3.74 -16.35
N HIS A 264 13.37 2.92 -17.16
CA HIS A 264 14.33 1.91 -16.69
C HIS A 264 15.63 2.56 -16.19
N ILE A 265 16.11 3.61 -16.85
CA ILE A 265 17.29 4.37 -16.41
C ILE A 265 17.01 5.05 -15.07
N SER A 266 15.94 5.85 -15.00
CA SER A 266 15.53 6.50 -13.75
C SER A 266 15.30 5.46 -12.66
N GLN A 267 14.78 4.28 -13.05
CA GLN A 267 14.55 3.23 -12.08
C GLN A 267 15.85 2.69 -11.49
N SER A 268 16.79 2.36 -12.35
CA SER A 268 18.04 1.72 -11.97
C SER A 268 18.90 2.67 -11.13
N ILE A 269 18.98 3.96 -11.49
CA ILE A 269 19.74 4.97 -10.73
C ILE A 269 19.15 5.17 -9.33
N ASN A 270 17.84 5.41 -9.22
CA ASN A 270 17.23 5.61 -7.90
C ASN A 270 17.40 4.36 -7.03
N HIS A 271 17.23 3.16 -7.60
CA HIS A 271 17.33 1.92 -6.84
C HIS A 271 18.78 1.61 -6.39
N LYS A 272 19.77 1.80 -7.26
CA LYS A 272 21.16 1.41 -6.97
C LYS A 272 21.96 2.49 -6.26
N LEU A 273 21.68 3.75 -6.54
CA LEU A 273 22.47 4.89 -6.06
C LEU A 273 21.71 5.77 -5.07
N ASN A 274 20.41 5.53 -4.86
CA ASN A 274 19.53 6.39 -4.05
C ASN A 274 19.59 7.87 -4.49
N GLN A 275 19.69 8.10 -5.79
CA GLN A 275 19.89 9.41 -6.41
C GLN A 275 18.97 9.58 -7.62
N SER A 276 18.55 10.81 -7.89
CA SER A 276 17.91 11.13 -9.17
C SER A 276 18.94 11.19 -10.30
N PHE A 277 18.49 11.06 -11.56
CA PHE A 277 19.36 11.27 -12.74
C PHE A 277 20.08 12.62 -12.71
N PHE A 278 19.39 13.67 -12.26
CA PHE A 278 19.99 15.01 -12.18
C PHE A 278 21.00 15.11 -11.04
N ASP A 279 20.79 14.43 -9.91
CA ASP A 279 21.80 14.35 -8.85
C ASP A 279 23.05 13.65 -9.36
N LEU A 280 22.91 12.53 -10.09
CA LEU A 280 24.04 11.82 -10.69
C LEU A 280 24.86 12.71 -11.63
N VAL A 281 24.20 13.37 -12.59
CA VAL A 281 24.87 14.29 -13.52
C VAL A 281 25.58 15.41 -12.76
N ASN A 282 24.92 16.01 -11.77
CA ASN A 282 25.49 17.11 -10.99
C ASN A 282 26.68 16.68 -10.13
N THR A 283 26.67 15.45 -9.60
CA THR A 283 27.85 14.86 -8.93
C THR A 283 29.03 14.79 -9.88
N HIS A 284 28.83 14.30 -11.11
CA HIS A 284 29.88 14.30 -12.12
C HIS A 284 30.39 15.71 -12.46
N ARG A 285 29.49 16.71 -12.58
CA ARG A 285 29.88 18.10 -12.82
C ARG A 285 30.76 18.67 -11.71
N VAL A 286 30.37 18.46 -10.44
CA VAL A 286 31.13 18.97 -9.29
C VAL A 286 32.48 18.29 -9.17
N GLU A 287 32.55 16.97 -9.30
CA GLU A 287 33.82 16.24 -9.21
C GLU A 287 34.76 16.59 -10.38
N ALA A 288 34.22 16.73 -11.60
CA ALA A 288 34.99 17.20 -12.74
C ALA A 288 35.52 18.63 -12.54
N LEU A 289 34.69 19.54 -12.00
CA LEU A 289 35.12 20.91 -11.73
C LEU A 289 36.21 20.95 -10.65
N LYS A 290 36.05 20.21 -9.54
CA LYS A 290 37.07 20.10 -8.47
C LYS A 290 38.42 19.63 -9.01
N ALA A 291 38.42 18.66 -9.93
CA ALA A 291 39.64 18.14 -10.54
C ALA A 291 40.34 19.11 -11.50
N ASN A 292 39.65 20.16 -11.99
CA ASN A 292 40.16 21.04 -13.04
C ASN A 292 40.31 22.50 -12.62
N ILE A 293 39.65 22.95 -11.54
CA ILE A 293 39.57 24.36 -11.14
C ILE A 293 40.94 25.02 -10.86
N GLY A 294 41.97 24.24 -10.52
CA GLY A 294 43.34 24.74 -10.29
C GLY A 294 44.25 24.77 -11.52
N LYS A 295 43.79 24.31 -12.69
CA LYS A 295 44.61 24.29 -13.92
C LYS A 295 44.82 25.68 -14.48
N GLU A 296 45.97 25.92 -15.09
CA GLU A 296 46.36 27.21 -15.70
C GLU A 296 45.31 27.73 -16.68
N GLU A 297 44.68 26.81 -17.41
CA GLU A 297 43.60 27.07 -18.37
C GLU A 297 42.41 27.84 -17.76
N TYR A 298 42.10 27.67 -16.47
CA TYR A 298 40.92 28.29 -15.85
C TYR A 298 41.24 29.50 -14.97
N LYS A 299 42.52 29.83 -14.75
CA LYS A 299 42.94 30.91 -13.83
C LYS A 299 42.48 32.30 -14.24
N HIS A 300 42.23 32.52 -15.53
CA HIS A 300 41.79 33.80 -16.07
C HIS A 300 40.26 33.97 -16.03
N LEU A 301 39.51 32.92 -15.67
CA LEU A 301 38.06 32.91 -15.64
C LEU A 301 37.53 33.14 -14.23
N THR A 302 36.35 33.75 -14.13
CA THR A 302 35.63 33.82 -12.87
C THR A 302 35.11 32.43 -12.48
N LEU A 303 34.91 32.18 -11.19
CA LEU A 303 34.39 30.90 -10.70
C LEU A 303 33.05 30.49 -11.34
N VAL A 304 32.21 31.48 -11.67
CA VAL A 304 30.93 31.24 -12.37
C VAL A 304 31.18 30.85 -13.82
N ALA A 305 32.10 31.54 -14.52
CA ALA A 305 32.47 31.19 -15.89
C ALA A 305 33.10 29.80 -15.98
N VAL A 306 33.94 29.41 -15.02
CA VAL A 306 34.44 28.03 -14.93
C VAL A 306 33.27 27.06 -14.73
N ALA A 307 32.31 27.35 -13.85
CA ALA A 307 31.15 26.47 -13.66
C ALA A 307 30.31 26.28 -14.94
N GLU A 308 30.18 27.31 -15.76
CA GLU A 308 29.46 27.23 -17.04
C GLU A 308 30.12 26.20 -18.00
N GLU A 309 31.46 26.13 -18.04
CA GLU A 309 32.21 25.12 -18.80
C GLU A 309 31.98 23.66 -18.35
N PHE A 310 31.48 23.48 -17.11
CA PHE A 310 31.09 22.17 -16.56
C PHE A 310 29.58 21.94 -16.61
N GLY A 311 28.83 22.75 -17.37
CA GLY A 311 27.41 22.52 -17.66
C GLY A 311 26.44 23.08 -16.62
N PHE A 312 26.87 24.00 -15.75
CA PHE A 312 25.97 24.70 -14.85
C PHE A 312 25.24 25.84 -15.58
N LYS A 313 23.90 25.82 -15.57
CA LYS A 313 23.06 26.84 -16.24
C LYS A 313 23.04 28.21 -15.55
N SER A 314 23.28 28.26 -14.25
CA SER A 314 23.22 29.50 -13.48
C SER A 314 24.11 29.44 -12.25
N SER A 315 24.60 30.61 -11.84
CA SER A 315 25.37 30.80 -10.61
C SER A 315 24.59 30.30 -9.38
N SER A 316 23.30 30.62 -9.27
CA SER A 316 22.45 30.18 -8.16
C SER A 316 22.34 28.65 -8.05
N SER A 317 22.21 27.95 -9.18
CA SER A 317 22.18 26.48 -9.20
C SER A 317 23.55 25.91 -8.85
N PHE A 318 24.62 26.49 -9.41
CA PHE A 318 25.99 26.08 -9.13
C PHE A 318 26.32 26.15 -7.63
N PHE A 319 26.14 27.30 -6.99
CA PHE A 319 26.46 27.48 -5.57
C PHE A 319 25.70 26.50 -4.67
N ARG A 320 24.40 26.30 -4.94
CA ARG A 320 23.55 25.37 -4.18
C ARG A 320 24.00 23.92 -4.36
N ILE A 321 24.23 23.49 -5.59
CA ILE A 321 24.61 22.10 -5.91
C ILE A 321 26.01 21.80 -5.39
N PHE A 322 26.97 22.70 -5.61
CA PHE A 322 28.34 22.53 -5.15
C PHE A 322 28.38 22.39 -3.62
N LYS A 323 27.68 23.26 -2.87
CA LYS A 323 27.61 23.15 -1.41
C LYS A 323 26.94 21.85 -0.96
N LYS A 324 25.89 21.40 -1.63
CA LYS A 324 25.20 20.13 -1.33
C LYS A 324 26.15 18.93 -1.46
N ILE A 325 27.01 18.92 -2.49
CA ILE A 325 27.83 17.76 -2.85
C ILE A 325 29.20 17.81 -2.15
N ALA A 326 29.86 18.96 -2.13
CA ALA A 326 31.19 19.13 -1.56
C ALA A 326 31.18 19.48 -0.06
N GLY A 327 30.02 19.81 0.53
CA GLY A 327 29.87 20.25 1.92
C GLY A 327 30.35 21.68 2.20
N LEU A 328 31.16 22.27 1.31
CA LEU A 328 31.73 23.61 1.39
C LEU A 328 31.21 24.48 0.24
N THR A 329 31.21 25.80 0.42
CA THR A 329 30.96 26.70 -0.70
C THR A 329 32.13 26.67 -1.70
N PRO A 330 31.91 26.95 -2.99
CA PRO A 330 32.97 27.04 -3.99
C PRO A 330 34.17 27.93 -3.59
N LYS A 331 33.90 29.05 -2.89
CA LYS A 331 34.95 29.96 -2.41
C LYS A 331 35.78 29.35 -1.28
N GLU A 332 35.12 28.69 -0.32
CA GLU A 332 35.81 27.99 0.78
C GLU A 332 36.66 26.84 0.24
N TYR A 333 36.15 26.09 -0.75
CA TYR A 333 36.90 25.04 -1.41
C TYR A 333 38.15 25.57 -2.11
N LEU A 334 38.03 26.66 -2.89
CA LEU A 334 39.18 27.33 -3.51
C LEU A 334 40.23 27.82 -2.51
N LYS A 335 39.80 28.28 -1.32
CA LYS A 335 40.72 28.67 -0.27
C LYS A 335 41.49 27.46 0.28
N SER A 336 40.78 26.34 0.51
CA SER A 336 41.39 25.11 1.05
C SER A 336 42.40 24.41 0.15
N ILE A 337 42.41 24.70 -1.17
CA ILE A 337 43.40 24.14 -2.11
C ILE A 337 44.58 25.07 -2.39
N ASN A 338 44.50 26.33 -1.95
CA ASN A 338 45.54 27.36 -2.13
C ASN A 338 46.28 27.67 -0.82
N GLU A 339 45.82 27.12 0.31
CA GLU A 339 46.59 26.94 1.55
C GLU A 339 47.37 25.63 1.45
#